data_AF-A0A7X6ZUV1-F1
#
_entry.id   AF-A0A7X6ZUV1-F1
#
_cell.length_a   1.000
_cell.length_b   1.000
_cell.length_c   1.000
_cell.angle_alpha   90.00
_cell.angle_beta   90.00
_cell.angle_gamma   90.00
#
_symmetry.space_group_name_H-M   'P 1'
#
loop_
_entity.id
_entity.type
_entity.pdbx_description
1 polymer ?
#
loop_
_entity_poly.entity_id
_entity_poly.type
_entity_poly.pdbx_seq_one_letter_code
_entity_poly.pdbx_strand_id
1 'polypeptide(L)'
;MKINKRSIFSAMRETGSVIQFLSVATRFLLVILIICIIYGGATQKQISDNVVRLHIVANSDSAVDQNVKLKVRDAILEHMKEKYPNGATRDEAAGYLKGSLPLIKEIAAGVVKENGSDIAVNANYGVYSFPTKEYDDLALPAGMYEAVRVELGAAEGQNWWCIMFPPLCVADANSLKMDEEAMNQLKEGLGNNNYRLITDITEDNNAPVKIKFRIVEIVEDSKIRIAEIINNLF
;
A
#
# COMPACT_ATOMS: atom_id res chain seq x y z
N MET A 1 -31.48 28.65 55.69
CA MET A 1 -31.27 27.51 54.77
C MET A 1 -29.85 26.98 54.99
N LYS A 2 -29.66 25.94 55.81
CA LYS A 2 -28.32 25.36 56.09
C LYS A 2 -27.95 24.40 54.96
N ILE A 3 -27.08 24.82 54.06
CA ILE A 3 -26.54 23.95 53.01
C ILE A 3 -25.74 22.83 53.67
N ASN A 4 -26.13 21.57 53.41
CA ASN A 4 -25.54 20.39 54.01
C ASN A 4 -24.12 20.16 53.45
N LYS A 5 -23.10 20.68 54.13
CA LYS A 5 -21.69 20.56 53.74
C LYS A 5 -21.26 19.11 53.46
N ARG A 6 -21.85 18.10 54.13
CA ARG A 6 -21.52 16.68 53.89
C ARG A 6 -21.93 16.19 52.50
N SER A 7 -23.06 16.68 51.97
CA SER A 7 -23.56 16.34 50.63
C SER A 7 -22.72 16.98 49.51
N ILE A 8 -22.22 18.20 49.74
CA ILE A 8 -21.31 18.86 48.79
C ILE A 8 -19.94 18.19 48.78
N PHE A 9 -19.39 17.86 49.96
CA PHE A 9 -18.11 17.16 50.05
C PHE A 9 -18.16 15.74 49.46
N SER A 10 -19.28 15.02 49.59
CA SER A 10 -19.43 13.70 48.93
C SER A 10 -19.52 13.83 47.41
N ALA A 11 -20.31 14.77 46.90
CA ALA A 11 -20.42 15.02 45.47
C ALA A 11 -19.10 15.52 44.85
N MET A 12 -18.35 16.38 45.54
CA MET A 12 -17.01 16.84 45.13
C MET A 12 -15.97 15.71 45.13
N ARG A 13 -16.06 14.75 46.08
CA ARG A 13 -15.17 13.58 46.14
C ARG A 13 -15.48 12.57 45.03
N GLU A 14 -16.77 12.35 44.73
CA GLU A 14 -17.20 11.50 43.62
C GLU A 14 -16.80 12.09 42.27
N THR A 15 -17.04 13.38 42.04
CA THR A 15 -16.61 14.08 40.81
C THR A 15 -15.09 14.11 40.65
N GLY A 16 -14.32 14.34 41.72
CA GLY A 16 -12.86 14.27 41.68
C GLY A 16 -12.34 12.86 41.36
N SER A 17 -12.97 11.82 41.90
CA SER A 17 -12.66 10.43 41.58
C SER A 17 -12.98 10.10 40.11
N VAL A 18 -14.13 10.55 39.60
CA VAL A 18 -14.53 10.37 38.19
C VAL A 18 -13.57 11.08 37.24
N ILE A 19 -13.13 12.31 37.55
CA ILE A 19 -12.14 13.05 36.74
C ILE A 19 -10.78 12.33 36.73
N GLN A 20 -10.35 11.79 37.87
CA GLN A 20 -9.12 10.99 37.95
C GLN A 20 -9.23 9.70 37.13
N PHE A 21 -10.35 8.97 37.21
CA PHE A 21 -10.61 7.79 36.40
C PHE A 21 -10.63 8.11 34.90
N LEU A 22 -11.30 9.19 34.49
CA LEU A 22 -11.30 9.65 33.10
C LEU A 22 -9.89 10.00 32.61
N SER A 23 -9.09 10.70 33.42
CA SER A 23 -7.69 11.01 33.09
C SER A 23 -6.84 9.74 32.92
N VAL A 24 -7.01 8.74 33.80
CA VAL A 24 -6.28 7.46 33.69
C VAL A 24 -6.72 6.69 32.45
N ALA A 25 -8.02 6.61 32.18
CA ALA A 25 -8.55 5.96 30.98
C ALA A 25 -8.04 6.63 29.69
N THR A 26 -8.02 7.96 29.63
CA THR A 26 -7.48 8.70 28.48
C THR A 26 -5.99 8.41 28.26
N ARG A 27 -5.18 8.41 29.33
CA ARG A 27 -3.74 8.06 29.22
C ARG A 27 -3.55 6.63 28.76
N PHE A 28 -4.37 5.70 29.25
CA PHE A 28 -4.33 4.31 28.83
C PHE A 28 -4.68 4.15 27.34
N LEU A 29 -5.75 4.83 26.86
CA LEU A 29 -6.09 4.86 25.44
C LEU A 29 -4.96 5.46 24.58
N LEU A 30 -4.31 6.53 25.04
CA LEU A 30 -3.17 7.13 24.33
C LEU A 30 -2.00 6.15 24.22
N VAL A 31 -1.70 5.40 25.28
CA VAL A 31 -0.65 4.36 25.24
C VAL A 31 -1.02 3.26 24.24
N ILE A 32 -2.27 2.79 24.23
CA ILE A 32 -2.74 1.81 23.24
C ILE A 32 -2.59 2.36 21.82
N LEU A 33 -3.01 3.61 21.59
CA LEU A 33 -2.91 4.24 20.28
C LEU A 33 -1.45 4.33 19.81
N ILE A 34 -0.52 4.73 20.69
CA ILE A 34 0.91 4.78 20.38
C ILE A 34 1.43 3.38 20.01
N ILE A 35 1.04 2.35 20.76
CA ILE A 35 1.42 0.96 20.46
C ILE A 35 0.87 0.54 19.09
N CYS A 36 -0.38 0.87 18.76
CA CYS A 36 -0.97 0.60 17.45
C CYS A 36 -0.22 1.30 16.32
N ILE A 37 0.17 2.57 16.51
CA ILE A 37 0.93 3.33 15.51
C ILE A 37 2.31 2.71 15.27
N ILE A 38 3.01 2.33 16.35
CA ILE A 38 4.33 1.68 16.26
C ILE A 38 4.19 0.32 15.56
N TYR A 39 3.22 -0.50 15.98
CA TYR A 39 2.96 -1.81 15.38
C TYR A 39 2.62 -1.70 13.88
N GLY A 40 1.69 -0.81 13.54
CA GLY A 40 1.25 -0.54 12.17
C GLY A 40 2.42 -0.13 11.28
N GLY A 41 3.19 0.88 11.69
CA GLY A 41 4.33 1.37 10.91
C GLY A 41 5.46 0.36 10.78
N ALA A 42 5.81 -0.36 11.86
CA ALA A 42 6.87 -1.36 11.81
C ALA A 42 6.50 -2.54 10.90
N THR A 43 5.25 -3.00 10.98
CA THR A 43 4.75 -4.10 10.14
C THR A 43 4.66 -3.68 8.68
N GLN A 44 4.12 -2.48 8.40
CA GLN A 44 4.06 -1.97 7.03
C GLN A 44 5.47 -1.84 6.44
N LYS A 45 6.43 -1.31 7.21
CA LYS A 45 7.82 -1.19 6.73
C LYS A 45 8.44 -2.54 6.39
N GLN A 46 8.25 -3.55 7.25
CA GLN A 46 8.75 -4.90 6.99
C GLN A 46 8.14 -5.51 5.73
N ILE A 47 6.87 -5.21 5.45
CA ILE A 47 6.21 -5.64 4.21
C ILE A 47 6.78 -4.88 3.01
N SER A 48 6.87 -3.55 3.08
CA SER A 48 7.34 -2.72 1.97
C SER A 48 8.80 -2.94 1.61
N ASP A 49 9.66 -3.23 2.59
CA ASP A 49 11.08 -3.51 2.37
C ASP A 49 11.29 -4.77 1.51
N ASN A 50 10.31 -5.69 1.49
CA ASN A 50 10.41 -6.97 0.76
C ASN A 50 9.67 -6.97 -0.58
N VAL A 51 9.08 -5.84 -1.00
CA VAL A 51 8.38 -5.74 -2.27
C VAL A 51 8.83 -4.54 -3.09
N VAL A 52 8.74 -4.66 -4.41
CA VAL A 52 8.81 -3.53 -5.33
C VAL A 52 7.54 -3.55 -6.17
N ARG A 53 6.86 -2.41 -6.28
CA ARG A 53 5.55 -2.32 -6.92
C ARG A 53 5.62 -1.66 -8.30
N LEU A 54 4.53 -1.76 -9.02
CA LEU A 54 4.30 -1.00 -10.25
C LEU A 54 2.95 -0.31 -10.13
N HIS A 55 2.88 0.94 -10.58
CA HIS A 55 1.61 1.54 -10.89
C HIS A 55 1.64 2.39 -12.16
N ILE A 56 0.53 2.31 -12.90
CA ILE A 56 0.34 3.03 -14.15
C ILE A 56 -0.86 3.95 -13.96
N VAL A 57 -0.64 5.24 -14.13
CA VAL A 57 -1.64 6.29 -13.97
C VAL A 57 -2.13 6.71 -15.34
N ALA A 58 -3.43 6.56 -15.58
CA ALA A 58 -4.05 6.98 -16.83
C ALA A 58 -4.05 8.51 -16.95
N ASN A 59 -4.18 9.01 -18.18
CA ASN A 59 -4.32 10.44 -18.44
C ASN A 59 -5.58 11.03 -17.81
N SER A 60 -6.72 10.34 -17.93
CA SER A 60 -8.00 10.70 -17.30
C SER A 60 -8.83 9.46 -16.99
N ASP A 61 -10.00 9.66 -16.38
CA ASP A 61 -10.99 8.61 -16.09
C ASP A 61 -11.87 8.23 -17.30
N SER A 62 -11.63 8.80 -18.48
CA SER A 62 -12.36 8.42 -19.68
C SER A 62 -12.11 6.94 -20.05
N ALA A 63 -13.13 6.26 -20.59
CA ALA A 63 -13.01 4.86 -20.99
C ALA A 63 -11.87 4.62 -22.00
N VAL A 64 -11.58 5.61 -22.85
CA VAL A 64 -10.48 5.57 -23.82
C VAL A 64 -9.13 5.54 -23.10
N ASP A 65 -8.89 6.49 -22.18
CA ASP A 65 -7.62 6.57 -21.45
C ASP A 65 -7.41 5.36 -20.52
N GLN A 66 -8.49 4.87 -19.91
CA GLN A 66 -8.46 3.65 -19.10
C GLN A 66 -8.08 2.44 -19.96
N ASN A 67 -8.62 2.31 -21.18
CA ASN A 67 -8.27 1.23 -22.09
C ASN A 67 -6.81 1.33 -22.58
N VAL A 68 -6.31 2.54 -22.89
CA VAL A 68 -4.91 2.75 -23.26
C VAL A 68 -3.98 2.34 -22.11
N LYS A 69 -4.30 2.70 -20.86
CA LYS A 69 -3.55 2.25 -19.67
C LYS A 69 -3.45 0.72 -19.60
N LEU A 70 -4.54 0.00 -19.86
CA LEU A 70 -4.54 -1.47 -19.84
C LEU A 70 -3.66 -2.07 -20.95
N LYS A 71 -3.65 -1.47 -22.13
CA LYS A 71 -2.72 -1.88 -23.22
C LYS A 71 -1.27 -1.60 -22.87
N VAL A 72 -0.99 -0.44 -22.25
CA VAL A 72 0.36 -0.09 -21.76
C VAL A 72 0.82 -1.08 -20.70
N ARG A 73 -0.05 -1.43 -19.76
CA ARG A 73 0.19 -2.52 -18.78
C ARG A 73 0.60 -3.79 -19.50
N ASP A 74 -0.21 -4.27 -20.43
CA ASP A 74 0.02 -5.56 -21.10
C ASP A 74 1.37 -5.58 -21.81
N ALA A 75 1.70 -4.51 -22.55
CA ALA A 75 2.96 -4.40 -23.25
C ALA A 75 4.18 -4.34 -22.32
N ILE A 76 4.08 -3.63 -21.19
CA ILE A 76 5.15 -3.59 -20.18
C ILE A 76 5.33 -4.98 -19.55
N LEU A 77 4.25 -5.62 -19.12
CA LEU A 77 4.33 -6.92 -18.43
C LEU A 77 4.88 -8.01 -19.36
N GLU A 78 4.46 -8.04 -20.63
CA GLU A 78 4.97 -8.98 -21.62
C GLU A 78 6.48 -8.81 -21.81
N HIS A 79 6.95 -7.56 -21.95
CA HIS A 79 8.39 -7.29 -22.09
C HIS A 79 9.17 -7.72 -20.84
N MET A 80 8.63 -7.40 -19.65
CA MET A 80 9.28 -7.76 -18.40
C MET A 80 9.34 -9.28 -18.25
N LYS A 81 8.31 -10.03 -18.66
CA LYS A 81 8.29 -11.49 -18.60
C LYS A 81 9.45 -12.15 -19.33
N GLU A 82 9.83 -11.62 -20.49
CA GLU A 82 10.93 -12.16 -21.29
C GLU A 82 12.33 -11.86 -20.72
N LYS A 83 12.46 -10.74 -20.00
CA LYS A 83 13.76 -10.15 -19.66
C LYS A 83 14.02 -10.07 -18.16
N TYR A 84 13.05 -10.41 -17.32
CA TYR A 84 13.18 -10.34 -15.87
C TYR A 84 14.28 -11.30 -15.40
N PRO A 85 15.17 -10.88 -14.49
CA PRO A 85 16.19 -11.76 -13.97
C PRO A 85 15.56 -12.87 -13.12
N ASN A 86 15.73 -14.13 -13.54
CA ASN A 86 15.27 -15.30 -12.80
C ASN A 86 16.00 -15.39 -11.45
N GLY A 87 15.25 -15.68 -10.38
CA GLY A 87 15.80 -15.87 -9.03
C GLY A 87 16.49 -14.63 -8.44
N ALA A 88 16.24 -13.44 -8.99
CA ALA A 88 16.84 -12.21 -8.50
C ALA A 88 16.47 -11.93 -7.05
N THR A 89 17.41 -11.38 -6.29
CA THR A 89 17.11 -10.75 -5.01
C THR A 89 16.32 -9.45 -5.20
N ARG A 90 15.75 -8.95 -4.12
CA ARG A 90 14.98 -7.70 -4.10
C ARG A 90 15.77 -6.50 -4.64
N ASP A 91 17.04 -6.41 -4.27
CA ASP A 91 17.91 -5.29 -4.68
C ASP A 91 18.38 -5.42 -6.13
N GLU A 92 18.63 -6.64 -6.61
CA GLU A 92 18.92 -6.90 -8.02
C GLU A 92 17.71 -6.57 -8.91
N ALA A 93 16.52 -6.97 -8.47
CA ALA A 93 15.26 -6.61 -9.11
C ALA A 93 15.05 -5.08 -9.15
N ALA A 94 15.27 -4.38 -8.03
CA ALA A 94 15.19 -2.92 -7.97
C ALA A 94 16.21 -2.24 -8.90
N GLY A 95 17.44 -2.76 -8.96
CA GLY A 95 18.49 -2.29 -9.87
C GLY A 95 18.11 -2.47 -11.34
N TYR A 96 17.59 -3.65 -11.69
CA TYR A 96 17.07 -3.95 -13.02
C TYR A 96 15.92 -3.01 -13.40
N LEU A 97 14.92 -2.83 -12.53
CA LEU A 97 13.78 -1.95 -12.77
C LEU A 97 14.19 -0.49 -13.01
N LYS A 98 15.17 0.02 -12.24
CA LYS A 98 15.76 1.35 -12.45
C LYS A 98 16.46 1.46 -13.81
N GLY A 99 17.22 0.44 -14.20
CA GLY A 99 17.89 0.38 -15.50
C GLY A 99 16.92 0.28 -16.68
N SER A 100 15.76 -0.33 -16.47
CA SER A 100 14.72 -0.55 -17.50
C SER A 100 13.78 0.65 -17.68
N LEU A 101 13.87 1.72 -16.88
CA LEU A 101 12.98 2.89 -17.00
C LEU A 101 12.93 3.51 -18.42
N PRO A 102 14.05 3.71 -19.14
CA PRO A 102 14.00 4.24 -20.50
C PRO A 102 13.20 3.35 -21.45
N LEU A 103 13.37 2.04 -21.33
CA LEU A 103 12.69 1.05 -22.16
C LEU A 103 11.20 0.94 -21.81
N ILE A 104 10.85 0.97 -20.53
CA ILE A 104 9.45 1.02 -20.07
C ILE A 104 8.75 2.27 -20.63
N LYS A 105 9.42 3.43 -20.59
CA LYS A 105 8.91 4.67 -21.18
C LYS A 105 8.73 4.55 -22.69
N GLU A 106 9.68 3.96 -23.40
CA GLU A 106 9.62 3.74 -24.85
C GLU A 106 8.43 2.84 -25.24
N ILE A 107 8.27 1.70 -24.56
CA ILE A 107 7.16 0.75 -24.78
C ILE A 107 5.82 1.45 -24.55
N ALA A 108 5.66 2.14 -23.42
CA ALA A 108 4.43 2.85 -23.09
C ALA A 108 4.11 3.97 -24.10
N ALA A 109 5.12 4.73 -24.54
CA ALA A 109 4.96 5.75 -25.56
C ALA A 109 4.58 5.16 -26.93
N GLY A 110 5.15 4.01 -27.30
CA GLY A 110 4.79 3.26 -28.50
C GLY A 110 3.31 2.88 -28.51
N VAL A 111 2.83 2.27 -27.41
CA VAL A 111 1.41 1.90 -27.27
C VAL A 111 0.49 3.13 -27.33
N VAL A 112 0.84 4.21 -26.65
CA VAL A 112 0.06 5.47 -26.70
C VAL A 112 -0.08 5.97 -28.14
N LYS A 113 1.01 5.97 -28.91
CA LYS A 113 1.04 6.41 -30.30
C LYS A 113 0.24 5.49 -31.23
N GLU A 114 0.37 4.18 -31.06
CA GLU A 114 -0.41 3.18 -31.82
C GLU A 114 -1.92 3.30 -31.58
N ASN A 115 -2.32 3.83 -30.43
CA ASN A 115 -3.71 4.12 -30.09
C ASN A 115 -4.17 5.53 -30.52
N GLY A 116 -3.38 6.23 -31.34
CA GLY A 116 -3.76 7.51 -31.95
C GLY A 116 -3.67 8.71 -31.01
N SER A 117 -2.84 8.64 -29.97
CA SER A 117 -2.60 9.72 -29.01
C SER A 117 -1.12 10.10 -28.96
N ASP A 118 -0.82 11.36 -28.70
CA ASP A 118 0.55 11.89 -28.55
C ASP A 118 0.80 12.47 -27.15
N ILE A 119 0.04 12.00 -26.14
CA ILE A 119 0.24 12.42 -24.76
C ILE A 119 1.63 12.04 -24.25
N ALA A 120 2.20 12.89 -23.40
CA ALA A 120 3.50 12.63 -22.79
C ALA A 120 3.47 11.35 -21.94
N VAL A 121 4.58 10.61 -21.93
CA VAL A 121 4.76 9.43 -21.08
C VAL A 121 5.99 9.62 -20.21
N ASN A 122 5.84 9.37 -18.91
CA ASN A 122 6.94 9.38 -17.96
C ASN A 122 7.01 8.04 -17.21
N ALA A 123 8.22 7.57 -16.96
CA ALA A 123 8.48 6.38 -16.15
C ALA A 123 9.54 6.74 -15.11
N ASN A 124 9.22 6.58 -13.84
CA ASN A 124 10.07 6.95 -12.71
C ASN A 124 10.18 5.80 -11.72
N TYR A 125 11.30 5.70 -11.01
CA TYR A 125 11.43 4.83 -9.84
C TYR A 125 11.51 5.71 -8.60
N GLY A 126 10.74 5.39 -7.57
CA GLY A 126 10.72 6.16 -6.34
C GLY A 126 9.92 5.48 -5.24
N VAL A 127 9.64 6.24 -4.17
CA VAL A 127 8.78 5.81 -3.07
C VAL A 127 7.44 6.52 -3.20
N TYR A 128 6.35 5.77 -3.32
CA TYR A 128 5.00 6.31 -3.54
C TYR A 128 4.00 5.74 -2.54
N SER A 129 2.92 6.47 -2.30
CA SER A 129 1.80 5.99 -1.52
C SER A 129 0.98 4.98 -2.32
N PHE A 130 0.62 3.88 -1.68
CA PHE A 130 -0.31 2.90 -2.20
C PHE A 130 -1.46 2.72 -1.21
N PRO A 131 -2.70 2.63 -1.68
CA PRO A 131 -3.80 2.16 -0.85
C PRO A 131 -3.66 0.64 -0.61
N THR A 132 -4.49 0.11 0.29
CA THR A 132 -4.67 -1.34 0.44
C THR A 132 -5.07 -1.95 -0.89
N LYS A 133 -4.43 -3.06 -1.27
CA LYS A 133 -4.74 -3.80 -2.48
C LYS A 133 -4.84 -5.29 -2.19
N GLU A 134 -6.01 -5.82 -2.52
CA GLU A 134 -6.32 -7.26 -2.51
C GLU A 134 -5.98 -7.85 -3.89
N TYR A 135 -5.35 -9.00 -3.84
CA TYR A 135 -5.02 -9.90 -4.95
C TYR A 135 -5.62 -11.28 -4.62
N ASP A 136 -5.64 -12.21 -5.58
CA ASP A 136 -6.30 -13.51 -5.38
C ASP A 136 -5.78 -14.27 -4.15
N ASP A 137 -4.46 -14.23 -3.92
CA ASP A 137 -3.79 -15.03 -2.88
C ASP A 137 -3.29 -14.20 -1.67
N LEU A 138 -3.34 -12.86 -1.72
CA LEU A 138 -2.88 -11.99 -0.63
C LEU A 138 -3.48 -10.57 -0.69
N ALA A 139 -3.35 -9.79 0.38
CA ALA A 139 -3.50 -8.33 0.31
C ALA A 139 -2.32 -7.59 0.93
N LEU A 140 -1.91 -6.52 0.26
CA LEU A 140 -0.89 -5.59 0.76
C LEU A 140 -1.57 -4.39 1.43
N PRO A 141 -1.15 -4.00 2.65
CA PRO A 141 -1.74 -2.87 3.35
C PRO A 141 -1.38 -1.54 2.67
N ALA A 142 -2.18 -0.51 2.92
CA ALA A 142 -1.80 0.86 2.57
C ALA A 142 -0.43 1.23 3.16
N GLY A 143 0.32 2.11 2.48
CA GLY A 143 1.62 2.57 2.94
C GLY A 143 2.52 3.10 1.84
N MET A 144 3.77 3.39 2.20
CA MET A 144 4.80 3.84 1.26
C MET A 144 5.58 2.64 0.72
N TYR A 145 5.73 2.55 -0.60
CA TYR A 145 6.41 1.45 -1.27
C TYR A 145 7.39 1.98 -2.31
N GLU A 146 8.52 1.30 -2.48
CA GLU A 146 9.32 1.48 -3.68
C GLU A 146 8.56 0.95 -4.90
N ALA A 147 8.50 1.74 -5.96
CA ALA A 147 7.77 1.36 -7.15
C ALA A 147 8.30 2.02 -8.42
N VAL A 148 8.03 1.35 -9.54
CA VAL A 148 8.00 1.98 -10.86
C VAL A 148 6.64 2.67 -11.03
N ARG A 149 6.67 3.96 -11.37
CA ARG A 149 5.50 4.79 -11.68
C ARG A 149 5.51 5.16 -13.16
N VAL A 150 4.48 4.74 -13.89
CA VAL A 150 4.26 5.15 -15.28
C VAL A 150 3.10 6.13 -15.33
N GLU A 151 3.37 7.34 -15.80
CA GLU A 151 2.41 8.43 -15.91
C GLU A 151 2.08 8.67 -17.38
N LEU A 152 0.81 8.56 -17.73
CA LEU A 152 0.29 8.88 -19.05
C LEU A 152 -0.35 10.26 -19.03
N GLY A 153 0.10 11.17 -19.90
CA GLY A 153 -0.41 12.53 -20.03
C GLY A 153 -0.41 13.30 -18.70
N ALA A 154 -1.58 13.81 -18.30
CA ALA A 154 -1.74 14.56 -17.05
C ALA A 154 -1.66 13.69 -15.78
N ALA A 155 -1.74 12.36 -15.92
CA ALA A 155 -1.76 11.41 -14.80
C ALA A 155 -2.87 11.68 -13.76
N GLU A 156 -4.04 12.13 -14.22
CA GLU A 156 -5.20 12.45 -13.37
C GLU A 156 -6.23 11.32 -13.32
N GLY A 157 -6.01 10.25 -14.09
CA GLY A 157 -6.91 9.11 -14.16
C GLY A 157 -6.63 8.03 -13.12
N GLN A 158 -7.49 7.00 -13.12
CA GLN A 158 -7.34 5.87 -12.21
C GLN A 158 -5.99 5.16 -12.36
N ASN A 159 -5.44 4.72 -11.22
CA ASN A 159 -4.25 3.88 -11.16
C ASN A 159 -4.57 2.42 -11.51
N TRP A 160 -3.61 1.74 -12.13
CA TRP A 160 -3.51 0.28 -12.13
C TRP A 160 -2.33 -0.14 -11.26
N TRP A 161 -2.47 -1.15 -10.41
CA TRP A 161 -1.52 -1.48 -9.34
C TRP A 161 -1.03 -2.92 -9.47
N CYS A 162 0.26 -3.15 -9.20
CA CYS A 162 0.89 -4.46 -9.32
C CYS A 162 2.13 -4.61 -8.43
N ILE A 163 2.61 -5.84 -8.28
CA ILE A 163 3.81 -6.24 -7.57
C ILE A 163 4.83 -6.78 -8.60
N MET A 164 5.96 -6.07 -8.74
CA MET A 164 7.06 -6.41 -9.66
C MET A 164 8.13 -7.26 -8.97
N PHE A 165 8.34 -7.08 -7.67
CA PHE A 165 9.17 -7.96 -6.87
C PHE A 165 8.41 -8.41 -5.60
N PRO A 166 8.36 -9.72 -5.32
CA PRO A 166 8.70 -10.80 -6.25
C PRO A 166 7.83 -10.71 -7.53
N PRO A 167 8.22 -11.35 -8.66
CA PRO A 167 7.66 -11.10 -10.01
C PRO A 167 6.24 -11.65 -10.24
N LEU A 168 5.31 -11.30 -9.35
CA LEU A 168 3.98 -11.88 -9.23
C LEU A 168 3.08 -11.56 -10.42
N CYS A 169 3.10 -10.32 -10.95
CA CYS A 169 2.35 -10.01 -12.19
C CYS A 169 3.14 -10.30 -13.48
N VAL A 170 4.43 -10.63 -13.36
CA VAL A 170 5.31 -10.87 -14.51
C VAL A 170 5.21 -12.33 -14.95
N ALA A 171 4.91 -13.24 -14.03
CA ALA A 171 4.72 -14.66 -14.33
C ALA A 171 3.46 -14.93 -15.19
N ASP A 172 2.34 -14.26 -14.89
CA ASP A 172 1.09 -14.36 -15.67
C ASP A 172 0.41 -12.99 -15.83
N ALA A 173 0.50 -12.41 -17.03
CA ALA A 173 -0.12 -11.12 -17.36
C ALA A 173 -1.66 -11.19 -17.43
N ASN A 174 -2.25 -12.39 -17.52
CA ASN A 174 -3.68 -12.61 -17.76
C ASN A 174 -4.43 -13.19 -16.56
N SER A 175 -3.73 -13.65 -15.52
CA SER A 175 -4.37 -14.09 -14.28
C SER A 175 -3.81 -13.33 -13.08
N LEU A 176 -4.68 -12.98 -12.13
CA LEU A 176 -4.27 -12.45 -10.82
C LEU A 176 -3.69 -13.56 -9.91
N LYS A 177 -3.52 -14.79 -10.44
CA LYS A 177 -2.95 -15.91 -9.71
C LYS A 177 -1.45 -15.75 -9.63
N MET A 178 -0.96 -15.91 -8.42
CA MET A 178 0.45 -15.68 -8.12
C MET A 178 1.26 -16.96 -8.39
N ASP A 179 2.43 -16.79 -8.99
CA ASP A 179 3.38 -17.87 -9.19
C ASP A 179 3.91 -18.42 -7.85
N GLU A 180 4.03 -19.75 -7.75
CA GLU A 180 4.39 -20.42 -6.49
C GLU A 180 5.82 -20.08 -6.05
N GLU A 181 6.76 -19.94 -6.98
CA GLU A 181 8.14 -19.56 -6.68
C GLU A 181 8.20 -18.12 -6.15
N ALA A 182 7.47 -17.20 -6.80
CA ALA A 182 7.35 -15.82 -6.34
C ALA A 182 6.72 -15.72 -4.93
N MET A 183 5.70 -16.54 -4.62
CA MET A 183 5.08 -16.57 -3.29
C MET A 183 6.00 -17.17 -2.22
N ASN A 184 6.78 -18.18 -2.56
CA ASN A 184 7.80 -18.74 -1.67
C ASN A 184 8.90 -17.71 -1.37
N GLN A 185 9.36 -16.98 -2.39
CA GLN A 185 10.33 -15.89 -2.20
C GLN A 185 9.77 -14.78 -1.30
N LEU A 186 8.49 -14.42 -1.47
CA LEU A 186 7.83 -13.46 -0.59
C LEU A 186 7.79 -13.96 0.86
N LYS A 187 7.49 -15.24 1.07
CA LYS A 187 7.44 -15.86 2.39
C LYS A 187 8.80 -15.88 3.08
N GLU A 188 9.87 -16.17 2.33
CA GLU A 188 11.24 -16.13 2.85
C GLU A 188 11.63 -14.73 3.33
N GLY A 189 11.31 -13.69 2.55
CA GLY A 189 11.60 -12.30 2.90
C GLY A 189 10.77 -11.77 4.07
N LEU A 190 9.47 -12.09 4.12
CA LEU A 190 8.57 -11.62 5.17
C LEU A 190 8.66 -12.42 6.47
N GLY A 191 9.07 -13.68 6.38
CA GLY A 191 8.90 -14.66 7.43
C GLY A 191 7.43 -15.04 7.67
N ASN A 192 7.22 -16.13 8.42
CA ASN A 192 5.89 -16.74 8.58
C ASN A 192 4.83 -15.79 9.16
N ASN A 193 5.19 -14.90 10.08
CA ASN A 193 4.21 -14.03 10.76
C ASN A 193 3.63 -12.98 9.82
N ASN A 194 4.48 -12.25 9.09
CA ASN A 194 4.04 -11.20 8.18
C ASN A 194 3.48 -11.78 6.88
N TYR A 195 4.00 -12.92 6.41
CA TYR A 195 3.41 -13.64 5.28
C TYR A 195 1.96 -14.03 5.58
N ARG A 196 1.71 -14.68 6.73
CA ARG A 196 0.34 -15.02 7.16
C ARG A 196 -0.56 -13.81 7.37
N LEU A 197 0.01 -12.68 7.80
CA LEU A 197 -0.74 -11.44 7.96
C LEU A 197 -1.31 -10.94 6.62
N ILE A 198 -0.62 -11.18 5.51
CA ILE A 198 -1.05 -10.74 4.18
C ILE A 198 -1.78 -11.83 3.39
N THR A 199 -1.61 -13.12 3.71
CA THR A 199 -2.30 -14.23 3.02
C THR A 199 -3.56 -14.68 3.74
N ASP A 200 -3.54 -14.86 5.07
CA ASP A 200 -4.67 -15.46 5.81
C ASP A 200 -5.87 -14.51 5.92
N ILE A 201 -5.76 -13.27 5.43
CA ILE A 201 -6.86 -12.30 5.39
C ILE A 201 -7.90 -12.62 4.31
N THR A 202 -7.52 -13.36 3.28
CA THR A 202 -8.44 -13.85 2.24
C THR A 202 -9.27 -15.03 2.73
N GLU A 203 -8.85 -15.68 3.84
CA GLU A 203 -9.61 -16.74 4.48
C GLU A 203 -10.80 -16.18 5.30
N ASP A 204 -11.99 -16.74 5.13
CA ASP A 204 -13.21 -16.23 5.76
C ASP A 204 -13.16 -16.26 7.31
N ASN A 205 -12.45 -17.22 7.90
CA ASN A 205 -12.54 -17.54 9.33
C ASN A 205 -11.35 -17.12 10.22
N ASN A 206 -10.47 -16.22 9.77
CA ASN A 206 -9.31 -15.78 10.56
C ASN A 206 -9.47 -14.38 11.19
N ALA A 207 -10.35 -14.26 12.18
CA ALA A 207 -10.63 -12.98 12.86
C ALA A 207 -9.39 -12.30 13.49
N PRO A 208 -8.45 -13.02 14.15
CA PRO A 208 -7.28 -12.39 14.75
C PRO A 208 -6.34 -11.75 13.70
N VAL A 209 -6.14 -12.38 12.55
CA VAL A 209 -5.30 -11.84 11.46
C VAL A 209 -5.97 -10.63 10.84
N LYS A 210 -7.27 -10.69 10.55
CA LYS A 210 -8.04 -9.55 10.02
C LYS A 210 -7.96 -8.32 10.94
N ILE A 211 -8.05 -8.50 12.25
CA ILE A 211 -7.91 -7.39 13.21
C ILE A 211 -6.52 -6.76 13.14
N LYS A 212 -5.45 -7.58 13.14
CA LYS A 212 -4.08 -7.08 13.04
C LYS A 212 -3.86 -6.31 11.74
N PHE A 213 -4.34 -6.85 10.63
CA PHE A 213 -4.24 -6.20 9.32
C PHE A 213 -4.99 -4.86 9.31
N ARG A 214 -6.21 -4.81 9.86
CA ARG A 214 -6.99 -3.57 9.97
C ARG A 214 -6.30 -2.50 10.81
N ILE A 215 -5.57 -2.88 11.86
CA ILE A 215 -4.77 -1.92 12.63
C ILE A 215 -3.69 -1.29 11.74
N VAL A 216 -2.96 -2.10 10.98
CA VAL A 216 -1.94 -1.62 10.02
C VAL A 216 -2.60 -0.67 9.01
N GLU A 217 -3.70 -1.10 8.41
CA GLU A 217 -4.41 -0.33 7.39
C GLU A 217 -4.88 1.04 7.90
N ILE A 218 -5.58 1.08 9.05
CA ILE A 218 -6.11 2.32 9.60
C ILE A 218 -4.98 3.30 9.92
N VAL A 219 -3.87 2.82 10.48
CA VAL A 219 -2.72 3.66 10.84
C VAL A 219 -2.10 4.27 9.58
N GLU A 220 -1.87 3.46 8.54
CA GLU A 220 -1.16 3.92 7.34
C GLU A 220 -2.05 4.77 6.43
N ASP A 221 -3.32 4.41 6.25
CA ASP A 221 -4.28 5.22 5.50
C ASP A 221 -4.48 6.60 6.16
N SER A 222 -4.51 6.64 7.50
CA SER A 222 -4.58 7.91 8.24
C SER A 222 -3.34 8.78 8.02
N LYS A 223 -2.13 8.19 8.03
CA LYS A 223 -0.88 8.93 7.78
C LYS A 223 -0.87 9.55 6.38
N ILE A 224 -1.26 8.78 5.36
CA ILE A 224 -1.31 9.24 3.97
C ILE A 224 -2.29 10.42 3.83
N ARG A 225 -3.52 10.27 4.32
CA ARG A 225 -4.54 11.35 4.26
C ARG A 225 -4.09 12.63 4.97
N ILE A 226 -3.45 12.50 6.13
CA ILE A 226 -2.93 13.66 6.88
C ILE A 226 -1.83 14.35 6.06
N ALA A 227 -0.91 13.59 5.46
CA ALA A 227 0.14 14.15 4.62
C ALA A 227 -0.42 14.87 3.38
N GLU A 228 -1.43 14.29 2.72
CA GLU A 228 -2.14 14.92 1.59
C GLU A 228 -2.82 16.23 1.99
N ILE A 229 -3.51 16.26 3.14
CA ILE A 229 -4.13 17.49 3.66
C ILE A 229 -3.08 18.56 3.93
N ILE A 230 -1.96 18.21 4.56
CA ILE A 230 -0.88 19.17 4.84
C ILE A 230 -0.31 19.73 3.52
N ASN A 231 -0.03 18.88 2.53
CA ASN A 231 0.50 19.32 1.24
C ASN A 231 -0.48 20.17 0.42
N ASN A 232 -1.80 20.05 0.65
CA ASN A 232 -2.79 20.88 -0.02
C ASN A 232 -3.02 22.23 0.70
N LEU A 233 -2.57 22.37 1.95
CA LEU A 233 -2.73 23.57 2.77
C LEU A 233 -1.51 24.51 2.72
N PHE A 234 -0.35 24.02 2.30
CA PHE A 234 0.92 24.75 2.22
C PHE A 234 1.49 24.68 0.80
#